data_AF-A0A3C1IUK4-F1
#
_entry.id   AF-A0A3C1IUK4-F1
#
_cell.length_a   1.000
_cell.length_b   1.000
_cell.length_c   1.000
_cell.angle_alpha   90.00
_cell.angle_beta   90.00
_cell.angle_gamma   90.00
#
_symmetry.space_group_name_H-M   'P 1'
#
loop_
_entity.id
_entity.type
_entity.pdbx_description
1 polymer ?
#
loop_
_entity_poly.entity_id
_entity_poly.type
_entity_poly.pdbx_seq_one_letter_code
_entity_poly.pdbx_strand_id
1 'polypeptide(L)'
;MLMRKFIFFLTLLGTALGLSATEVPDAVRVTPVTGEPIVFMFSANPEITYTATGATISTTNQDPVTFDFEAIEFIDFVKYGSVNEIAGTPVSMRVTHDAIVIENAGEGSMLSIYTLDGRCVVNTTIPDSYSVERSLLAKGAYIIKINKTTFKILL
;
A
#
# COMPACT_ATOMS: atom_id res chain seq x y z
N MET A 1 47.47 -38.40 22.72
CA MET A 1 46.05 -38.48 22.29
C MET A 1 45.33 -37.19 22.72
N LEU A 2 45.76 -36.05 22.19
CA LEU A 2 45.54 -34.71 22.75
C LEU A 2 45.12 -33.68 21.67
N MET A 3 44.23 -34.06 20.74
CA MET A 3 43.80 -33.17 19.65
C MET A 3 42.30 -33.24 19.34
N ARG A 4 41.50 -33.90 20.18
CA ARG A 4 40.10 -34.23 19.86
C ARG A 4 39.05 -33.61 20.81
N LYS A 5 39.46 -32.64 21.64
CA LYS A 5 38.58 -31.95 22.60
C LYS A 5 38.54 -30.42 22.47
N PHE A 6 39.38 -29.81 21.65
CA PHE A 6 39.42 -28.35 21.46
C PHE A 6 38.60 -27.83 20.26
N ILE A 7 38.00 -28.72 19.46
CA ILE A 7 37.25 -28.33 18.26
C ILE A 7 35.78 -28.01 18.58
N PHE A 8 35.26 -28.40 19.73
CA PHE A 8 33.83 -28.26 20.06
C PHE A 8 33.44 -26.94 20.75
N PHE A 9 34.40 -26.07 21.10
CA PHE A 9 34.09 -24.79 21.76
C PHE A 9 34.18 -23.57 20.83
N LEU A 10 34.69 -23.72 19.60
CA LEU A 10 34.88 -22.61 18.66
C LEU A 10 33.72 -22.43 17.65
N THR A 11 32.70 -23.28 17.69
CA THR A 11 31.56 -23.25 16.76
C THR A 11 30.29 -22.61 17.31
N LEU A 12 30.30 -22.03 18.53
CA LEU A 12 29.10 -21.43 19.14
C LEU A 12 29.04 -19.90 19.08
N LEU A 13 30.05 -19.22 18.50
CA LEU A 13 30.12 -17.76 18.47
C LEU A 13 29.84 -17.15 17.08
N GLY A 14 29.14 -17.89 16.22
CA GLY A 14 29.10 -17.60 14.79
C GLY A 14 27.71 -17.64 14.16
N THR A 15 26.64 -17.22 14.83
CA THR A 15 25.36 -16.93 14.14
C THR A 15 24.37 -16.22 15.07
N ALA A 16 24.53 -14.91 15.24
CA ALA A 16 23.44 -14.00 15.59
C ALA A 16 23.83 -12.55 15.31
N LEU A 17 24.55 -12.28 14.22
CA LEU A 17 24.43 -10.97 13.57
C LEU A 17 23.19 -11.09 12.70
N GLY A 18 22.03 -10.90 13.32
CA GLY A 18 20.82 -10.56 12.59
C GLY A 18 21.16 -9.31 11.80
N LEU A 19 21.35 -9.48 10.49
CA LEU A 19 21.31 -8.38 9.54
C LEU A 19 19.87 -7.87 9.56
N SER A 20 19.53 -7.08 10.57
CA SER A 20 18.39 -6.19 10.48
C SER A 20 18.74 -5.27 9.31
N ALA A 21 18.05 -5.43 8.19
CA ALA A 21 18.10 -4.44 7.13
C ALA A 21 17.77 -3.10 7.80
N THR A 22 18.75 -2.21 7.92
CA THR A 22 18.49 -0.85 8.39
C THR A 22 17.55 -0.23 7.37
N GLU A 23 16.28 -0.10 7.74
CA GLU A 23 15.31 0.54 6.86
C GLU A 23 15.77 1.97 6.62
N VAL A 24 16.03 2.29 5.34
CA VAL A 24 16.50 3.62 4.96
C VAL A 24 15.32 4.58 5.07
N PRO A 25 15.40 5.62 5.92
CA PRO A 25 14.33 6.60 6.07
C PRO A 25 14.11 7.33 4.74
N ASP A 26 12.87 7.69 4.46
CA ASP A 26 12.43 8.39 3.24
C ASP A 26 11.62 9.65 3.54
N ALA A 27 11.52 10.03 4.82
CA ALA A 27 10.93 11.29 5.22
C ALA A 27 11.61 11.91 6.46
N VAL A 28 11.55 13.23 6.55
CA VAL A 28 11.82 14.01 7.76
C VAL A 28 10.47 14.37 8.38
N ARG A 29 10.26 14.02 9.64
CA ARG A 29 9.07 14.44 10.37
C ARG A 29 9.44 15.53 11.37
N VAL A 30 8.63 16.59 11.39
CA VAL A 30 8.69 17.68 12.35
C VAL A 30 7.46 17.57 13.22
N THR A 31 7.65 17.24 14.50
CA THR A 31 6.57 17.22 15.46
C THR A 31 6.50 18.59 16.13
N PRO A 32 5.42 19.35 15.93
CA PRO A 32 5.27 20.64 16.57
C PRO A 32 4.92 20.47 18.06
N VAL A 33 5.18 21.51 18.87
CA VAL A 33 4.75 21.54 20.29
C VAL A 33 3.23 21.42 20.42
N THR A 34 2.50 21.89 19.41
CA THR A 34 1.05 21.78 19.32
C THR A 34 0.62 21.43 17.89
N GLY A 35 -0.29 20.47 17.75
CA GLY A 35 -0.86 20.08 16.46
C GLY A 35 -0.30 18.76 15.94
N GLU A 36 -0.63 18.46 14.68
CA GLU A 36 -0.24 17.21 14.03
C GLU A 36 1.19 17.29 13.46
N PRO A 37 1.94 16.18 13.46
CA PRO A 37 3.26 16.12 12.84
C PRO A 37 3.23 16.46 11.34
N ILE A 38 4.24 17.21 10.90
CA ILE A 38 4.44 17.57 9.50
C ILE A 38 5.49 16.64 8.92
N VAL A 39 5.21 16.05 7.75
CA VAL A 39 6.09 15.05 7.12
C VAL A 39 6.58 15.56 5.77
N PHE A 40 7.91 15.64 5.63
CA PHE A 40 8.62 15.99 4.41
C PHE A 40 9.19 14.74 3.76
N MET A 41 8.51 14.24 2.73
CA MET A 41 9.00 13.11 1.93
C MET A 41 10.15 13.56 1.03
N PHE A 42 11.16 12.71 0.88
CA PHE A 42 12.31 13.01 0.03
C PHE A 42 12.67 11.82 -0.85
N SER A 43 13.02 12.10 -2.11
CA SER A 43 13.52 11.10 -3.06
C SER A 43 15.05 11.06 -3.14
N ALA A 44 15.71 12.02 -2.50
CA ALA A 44 17.15 12.16 -2.35
C ALA A 44 17.44 12.62 -0.91
N ASN A 45 18.70 12.51 -0.46
CA ASN A 45 19.07 12.88 0.91
C ASN A 45 18.62 14.32 1.23
N PRO A 46 17.80 14.54 2.27
CA PRO A 46 17.44 15.88 2.71
C PRO A 46 18.61 16.50 3.47
N GLU A 47 18.64 17.81 3.56
CA GLU A 47 19.57 18.55 4.42
C GLU A 47 18.77 19.30 5.49
N ILE A 48 19.23 19.19 6.75
CA ILE A 48 18.63 19.88 7.89
C ILE A 48 19.70 20.80 8.47
N THR A 49 19.43 22.11 8.37
CA THR A 49 20.34 23.15 8.87
C THR A 49 19.73 23.77 10.11
N TYR A 50 20.37 23.55 11.25
CA TYR A 50 20.01 24.21 12.51
C TYR A 50 20.57 25.63 12.53
N THR A 51 19.73 26.59 12.92
CA THR A 51 20.08 28.00 13.10
C THR A 51 20.04 28.37 14.58
N ALA A 52 20.30 29.64 14.91
CA ALA A 52 20.19 30.12 16.29
C ALA A 52 18.76 30.07 16.84
N THR A 53 17.75 30.10 15.97
CA THR A 53 16.34 30.23 16.37
C THR A 53 15.47 29.07 15.89
N GLY A 54 16.00 28.14 15.09
CA GLY A 54 15.17 27.11 14.48
C GLY A 54 15.92 26.10 13.61
N ALA A 55 15.20 25.49 12.69
CA ALA A 55 15.72 24.53 11.72
C ALA A 55 15.12 24.77 10.32
N THR A 56 15.96 24.66 9.30
CA THR A 56 15.56 24.68 7.89
C THR A 56 15.74 23.31 7.28
N ILE A 57 14.71 22.80 6.63
CA ILE A 57 14.70 21.51 5.93
C ILE A 57 14.68 21.79 4.43
N SER A 58 15.65 21.23 3.71
CA SER A 58 15.75 21.31 2.25
C SER A 58 15.76 19.93 1.61
N THR A 59 15.06 19.80 0.48
CA THR A 59 15.01 18.58 -0.35
C THR A 59 15.29 18.94 -1.81
N THR A 60 15.68 17.95 -2.62
CA THR A 60 15.93 18.19 -4.04
C THR A 60 14.61 18.51 -4.75
N ASN A 61 14.57 19.64 -5.48
CA ASN A 61 13.41 20.13 -6.24
C ASN A 61 12.22 20.67 -5.41
N GLN A 62 12.41 21.02 -4.13
CA GLN A 62 11.40 21.75 -3.36
C GLN A 62 12.01 22.97 -2.67
N ASP A 63 11.19 23.99 -2.42
CA ASP A 63 11.60 25.15 -1.66
C ASP A 63 11.88 24.77 -0.19
N PRO A 64 12.96 25.26 0.42
CA PRO A 64 13.26 24.97 1.82
C PRO A 64 12.17 25.49 2.75
N VAL A 65 11.88 24.74 3.82
CA VAL A 65 10.91 25.12 4.85
C VAL A 65 11.63 25.34 6.17
N THR A 66 11.33 26.47 6.83
CA THR A 66 11.95 26.88 8.10
C THR A 66 10.94 26.85 9.23
N PHE A 67 11.37 26.32 10.37
CA PHE A 67 10.61 26.24 11.61
C PHE A 67 11.37 26.91 12.75
N ASP A 68 10.67 27.64 13.62
CA ASP A 68 11.22 28.18 14.86
C ASP A 68 11.25 27.10 15.95
N PHE A 69 12.27 27.08 16.80
CA PHE A 69 12.39 26.10 17.88
C PHE A 69 11.25 26.17 18.89
N GLU A 70 10.67 27.36 19.11
CA GLU A 70 9.49 27.51 19.97
C GLU A 70 8.28 26.71 19.45
N ALA A 71 8.27 26.38 18.16
CA ALA A 71 7.21 25.62 17.52
C ALA A 71 7.53 24.12 17.37
N ILE A 72 8.75 23.65 17.67
CA ILE A 72 9.21 22.28 17.43
C ILE A 72 9.39 21.53 18.75
N GLU A 73 8.77 20.35 18.88
CA GLU A 73 9.06 19.42 19.96
C GLU A 73 10.25 18.51 19.61
N PHE A 74 10.24 17.90 18.42
CA PHE A 74 11.38 17.14 17.91
C PHE A 74 11.35 17.00 16.37
N ILE A 75 12.52 16.70 15.81
CA ILE A 75 12.70 16.36 14.39
C ILE A 75 13.32 14.98 14.31
N ASP A 76 12.73 14.07 13.54
CA ASP A 76 13.24 12.73 13.34
C ASP A 76 13.20 12.28 11.87
N PHE A 77 14.12 11.39 11.52
CA PHE A 77 14.11 10.69 10.25
C PHE A 77 13.24 9.45 10.40
N VAL A 78 12.20 9.36 9.58
CA VAL A 78 11.23 8.27 9.64
C VAL A 78 11.17 7.54 8.31
N LYS A 79 10.84 6.25 8.38
CA LYS A 79 10.28 5.55 7.25
C LYS A 79 8.80 5.90 7.19
N TYR A 80 8.40 6.72 6.25
CA TYR A 80 7.00 7.01 6.00
C TYR A 80 6.48 6.00 4.98
N GLY A 81 6.15 4.81 5.47
CA GLY A 81 5.54 3.75 4.66
C GLY A 81 4.25 4.26 4.02
N SER A 82 4.20 4.23 2.70
CA SER A 82 3.02 4.60 1.93
C SER A 82 1.80 3.77 2.34
N VAL A 83 0.64 4.46 2.41
CA VAL A 83 -0.75 4.00 2.64
C VAL A 83 -1.21 4.02 4.11
N ASN A 84 -1.78 5.16 4.53
CA ASN A 84 -2.48 5.35 5.81
C ASN A 84 -3.95 4.84 5.79
N GLU A 85 -4.44 4.36 4.63
CA GLU A 85 -5.76 3.76 4.50
C GLU A 85 -5.79 2.85 3.26
N ILE A 86 -5.98 1.53 3.44
CA ILE A 86 -6.61 0.75 2.37
C ILE A 86 -8.07 1.14 2.46
N ALA A 87 -8.49 2.15 1.71
CA ALA A 87 -9.89 2.27 1.33
C ALA A 87 -10.32 0.87 0.91
N GLY A 88 -11.27 0.27 1.63
CA GLY A 88 -11.49 -1.18 1.65
C GLY A 88 -11.34 -1.81 0.28
N THR A 89 -10.70 -2.99 0.21
CA THR A 89 -10.22 -3.57 -1.04
C THR A 89 -11.23 -3.33 -2.16
N PRO A 90 -10.87 -2.58 -3.23
CA PRO A 90 -11.84 -2.18 -4.22
C PRO A 90 -12.45 -3.43 -4.85
N VAL A 91 -13.73 -3.35 -5.23
CA VAL A 91 -14.38 -4.41 -6.00
C VAL A 91 -13.47 -4.75 -7.18
N SER A 92 -13.00 -5.99 -7.23
CA SER A 92 -12.12 -6.47 -8.27
C SER A 92 -12.82 -7.54 -9.09
N MET A 93 -12.46 -7.60 -10.36
CA MET A 93 -13.02 -8.56 -11.29
C MET A 93 -11.90 -9.14 -12.14
N ARG A 94 -11.85 -10.47 -12.21
CA ARG A 94 -10.90 -11.20 -13.05
C ARG A 94 -11.66 -12.10 -14.01
N VAL A 95 -11.34 -11.99 -15.29
CA VAL A 95 -11.83 -12.93 -16.31
C VAL A 95 -10.83 -14.06 -16.41
N THR A 96 -11.26 -15.29 -16.16
CA THR A 96 -10.47 -16.53 -16.32
C THR A 96 -10.90 -17.25 -17.60
N HIS A 97 -10.34 -18.44 -17.84
CA HIS A 97 -10.78 -19.28 -18.96
C HIS A 97 -12.28 -19.63 -18.85
N ASP A 98 -12.73 -19.96 -17.64
CA ASP A 98 -14.06 -20.54 -17.42
C ASP A 98 -15.07 -19.56 -16.83
N ALA A 99 -14.61 -18.50 -16.14
CA ALA A 99 -15.49 -17.67 -15.34
C ALA A 99 -15.08 -16.19 -15.30
N ILE A 100 -16.04 -15.36 -14.91
CA ILE A 100 -15.80 -14.00 -14.41
C ILE A 100 -15.87 -14.08 -12.90
N VAL A 101 -14.73 -13.91 -12.24
CA VAL A 101 -14.59 -13.98 -10.79
C VAL A 101 -14.71 -12.58 -10.22
N ILE A 102 -15.56 -12.41 -9.20
CA ILE A 102 -15.80 -11.15 -8.52
C ILE A 102 -15.29 -11.27 -7.08
N GLU A 103 -14.47 -10.32 -6.67
CA GLU A 103 -13.85 -10.28 -5.35
C GLU A 103 -14.11 -8.90 -4.72
N ASN A 104 -14.16 -8.87 -3.38
CA ASN A 104 -14.33 -7.65 -2.59
C ASN A 104 -15.61 -6.84 -2.89
N ALA A 105 -16.63 -7.46 -3.49
CA ALA A 105 -17.93 -6.82 -3.69
C ALA A 105 -18.71 -6.63 -2.38
N GLY A 106 -18.42 -7.44 -1.36
CA GLY A 106 -19.22 -7.53 -0.13
C GLY A 106 -20.50 -8.34 -0.35
N GLU A 107 -20.84 -9.16 0.64
CA GLU A 107 -22.09 -9.93 0.65
C GLU A 107 -23.30 -8.98 0.55
N GLY A 108 -24.32 -9.38 -0.21
CA GLY A 108 -25.53 -8.58 -0.43
C GLY A 108 -25.42 -7.58 -1.58
N SER A 109 -24.26 -7.44 -2.21
CA SER A 109 -24.08 -6.55 -3.37
C SER A 109 -24.86 -7.00 -4.59
N MET A 110 -25.43 -6.04 -5.31
CA MET A 110 -26.20 -6.34 -6.53
C MET A 110 -25.27 -6.40 -7.74
N LEU A 111 -25.22 -7.56 -8.40
CA LEU A 111 -24.55 -7.79 -9.67
C LEU A 111 -25.57 -7.74 -10.82
N SER A 112 -25.29 -6.89 -11.80
CA SER A 112 -26.03 -6.86 -13.06
C SER A 112 -25.08 -6.87 -14.25
N ILE A 113 -25.32 -7.73 -15.23
CA ILE A 113 -24.56 -7.81 -16.48
C ILE A 113 -25.47 -7.45 -17.64
N TYR A 114 -25.02 -6.52 -18.47
CA TYR A 114 -25.75 -6.01 -19.63
C TYR A 114 -24.95 -6.20 -20.91
N THR A 115 -25.63 -6.50 -22.01
CA THR A 115 -25.08 -6.34 -23.37
C THR A 115 -25.03 -4.86 -23.75
N LEU A 116 -24.24 -4.51 -24.78
CA LEU A 116 -24.08 -3.10 -25.20
C LEU A 116 -25.38 -2.42 -25.70
N ASP A 117 -26.37 -3.21 -26.13
CA ASP A 117 -27.72 -2.74 -26.48
C ASP A 117 -28.61 -2.51 -25.24
N GLY A 118 -28.09 -2.71 -24.03
CA GLY A 118 -28.76 -2.42 -22.77
C GLY A 118 -29.58 -3.58 -22.20
N ARG A 119 -29.62 -4.76 -22.86
CA ARG A 119 -30.34 -5.93 -22.32
C ARG A 119 -29.61 -6.54 -21.14
N CYS A 120 -30.32 -6.73 -20.02
CA CYS A 120 -29.81 -7.42 -18.84
C CYS A 120 -29.79 -8.94 -19.06
N VAL A 121 -28.63 -9.57 -18.89
CA VAL A 121 -28.42 -11.02 -19.07
C VAL A 121 -28.13 -11.75 -17.76
N VAL A 122 -27.66 -11.05 -16.73
CA VAL A 122 -27.51 -11.57 -15.35
C VAL A 122 -27.96 -10.50 -14.39
N ASN A 123 -28.77 -10.88 -13.39
CA ASN A 123 -29.16 -9.99 -12.30
C ASN A 123 -29.32 -10.80 -11.01
N THR A 124 -28.42 -10.61 -10.06
CA THR A 124 -28.38 -11.42 -8.84
C THR A 124 -27.71 -10.69 -7.68
N THR A 125 -27.96 -11.16 -6.47
CA THR A 125 -27.25 -10.72 -5.27
C THR A 125 -26.03 -11.60 -5.06
N ILE A 126 -24.89 -10.98 -4.79
CA ILE A 126 -23.62 -11.65 -4.49
C ILE A 126 -23.68 -12.18 -3.04
N PRO A 127 -23.49 -13.50 -2.82
CA PRO A 127 -23.21 -14.05 -1.49
C PRO A 127 -21.75 -13.72 -1.08
N ASP A 128 -21.16 -14.41 -0.10
CA ASP A 128 -19.78 -14.13 0.35
C ASP A 128 -18.72 -14.17 -0.78
N SER A 129 -18.88 -15.08 -1.75
CA SER A 129 -18.07 -15.13 -2.98
C SER A 129 -18.93 -15.44 -4.19
N TYR A 130 -18.60 -14.86 -5.36
CA TYR A 130 -19.41 -15.08 -6.56
C TYR A 130 -18.58 -15.12 -7.85
N SER A 131 -19.03 -15.97 -8.76
CA SER A 131 -18.49 -16.04 -10.11
C SER A 131 -19.61 -16.32 -11.11
N VAL A 132 -19.42 -15.86 -12.34
CA VAL A 132 -20.33 -16.13 -13.46
C VAL A 132 -19.61 -17.01 -14.48
N GLU A 133 -20.18 -18.16 -14.80
CA GLU A 133 -19.63 -19.03 -15.85
C GLU A 133 -19.65 -18.30 -17.20
N ARG A 134 -18.52 -18.33 -17.92
CA ARG A 134 -18.37 -17.69 -19.23
C ARG A 134 -19.20 -18.37 -20.30
N SER A 135 -19.48 -19.66 -20.16
CA SER A 135 -20.34 -20.43 -21.07
C SER A 135 -21.76 -19.86 -21.17
N LEU A 136 -22.23 -19.16 -20.13
CA LEU A 136 -23.53 -18.51 -20.08
C LEU A 136 -23.57 -17.18 -20.85
N LEU A 137 -22.41 -16.67 -21.27
CA LEU A 137 -22.25 -15.42 -22.00
C LEU A 137 -21.71 -15.72 -23.40
N ALA A 138 -22.43 -15.27 -24.43
CA ALA A 138 -21.93 -15.33 -25.79
C ALA A 138 -20.70 -14.42 -25.96
N LYS A 139 -19.92 -14.64 -27.02
CA LYS A 139 -18.82 -13.72 -27.37
C LYS A 139 -19.38 -12.32 -27.65
N GLY A 140 -18.73 -11.30 -27.10
CA GLY A 140 -19.20 -9.93 -27.24
C GLY A 140 -18.80 -9.02 -26.09
N ALA A 141 -19.25 -7.78 -26.17
CA ALA A 141 -18.95 -6.76 -25.17
C ALA A 141 -20.09 -6.64 -24.15
N TYR A 142 -19.69 -6.52 -22.88
CA TYR A 142 -20.61 -6.47 -21.74
C TYR A 142 -20.26 -5.32 -20.80
N ILE A 143 -21.29 -4.77 -20.17
CA ILE A 143 -21.21 -3.85 -19.04
C ILE A 143 -21.59 -4.61 -17.78
N ILE A 144 -20.69 -4.66 -16.81
CA ILE A 144 -20.91 -5.32 -15.52
C ILE A 144 -21.00 -4.25 -14.46
N LYS A 145 -22.12 -4.19 -13.75
CA LYS A 145 -22.37 -3.24 -12.68
C LYS A 145 -22.46 -3.99 -11.35
N ILE A 146 -21.69 -3.52 -10.38
CA ILE A 146 -21.72 -3.99 -8.99
C ILE A 146 -21.89 -2.75 -8.12
N ASN A 147 -23.09 -2.54 -7.58
CA ASN A 147 -23.48 -1.31 -6.88
C ASN A 147 -23.14 -0.02 -7.69
N LYS A 148 -22.11 0.72 -7.27
CA LYS A 148 -21.64 1.96 -7.91
C LYS A 148 -20.44 1.74 -8.85
N THR A 149 -19.88 0.53 -8.88
CA THR A 149 -18.73 0.16 -9.72
C THR A 149 -19.22 -0.40 -11.04
N THR A 150 -18.59 0.02 -12.14
CA THR A 150 -18.92 -0.46 -13.49
C THR A 150 -17.65 -0.90 -14.22
N PHE A 151 -17.71 -2.08 -14.84
CA PHE A 151 -16.67 -2.62 -15.70
C PHE A 151 -17.21 -2.79 -17.11
N LYS A 152 -16.34 -2.62 -18.11
CA LYS A 152 -16.61 -3.02 -19.48
C LYS A 152 -15.63 -4.11 -19.87
N ILE A 153 -16.14 -5.21 -20.41
CA ILE A 153 -15.32 -6.35 -20.84
C ILE A 153 -15.68 -6.80 -22.25
N LEU A 154 -14.75 -7.52 -22.87
CA LEU A 154 -14.93 -8.22 -24.14
C LEU A 154 -14.63 -9.71 -23.90
N LEU A 155 -15.59 -10.58 -24.19
CA LEU A 155 -15.49 -12.03 -24.01
C LEU A 155 -15.36 -12.79 -25.33
#